data_AF-C4JWP7-F1
#
_entry.id   AF-C4JWP7-F1
#
_cell.length_a   1.000
_cell.length_b   1.000
_cell.length_c   1.000
_cell.angle_alpha   90.00
_cell.angle_beta   90.00
_cell.angle_gamma   90.00
#
_symmetry.space_group_name_H-M   'P 1'
#
loop_
_entity.id
_entity.type
_entity.pdbx_description
1 polymer ?
#
loop_
_entity_poly.entity_id
_entity_poly.type
_entity_poly.pdbx_seq_one_letter_code
_entity_poly.pdbx_strand_id
1 'polypeptide(L)'
;MVISPQPNDSEVSGTNPSIAKNYQDMLFHMGFPSRSNKADIDLRISLLDILPEYMSLSGLIPSELQDRWMENAIHLMLHTALEQVFLYGQSSHYKLDEIFAWDWPYEHSQSETSRRMGNYTWSTLRDGTKRSLLASGTFICEKHLRRVSFEHPLFDFEGRVLQLLNDLLAMLQTPILEQLESGNLSEISGIQTQDW
;
A
#
# COMPACT_ATOMS: atom_id res chain seq x y z
N MET A 1 -27.40 -33.03 48.17
CA MET A 1 -28.34 -32.38 47.24
C MET A 1 -27.62 -31.17 46.68
N VAL A 2 -27.16 -31.32 45.44
CA VAL A 2 -26.73 -30.32 44.46
C VAL A 2 -25.70 -29.26 44.88
N ILE A 3 -24.43 -29.61 44.64
CA ILE A 3 -23.37 -28.66 44.29
C ILE A 3 -23.53 -28.40 42.79
N SER A 4 -23.78 -27.15 42.40
CA SER A 4 -23.69 -26.70 41.00
C SER A 4 -22.56 -25.67 40.90
N PRO A 5 -21.54 -25.90 40.07
CA PRO A 5 -20.53 -24.90 39.76
C PRO A 5 -21.08 -23.93 38.70
N GLN A 6 -20.93 -22.63 38.94
CA GLN A 6 -21.04 -21.61 37.88
C GLN A 6 -19.73 -21.62 37.08
N PRO A 7 -19.78 -21.64 35.73
CA PRO A 7 -18.57 -21.49 34.93
C PRO A 7 -18.20 -20.00 34.88
N ASN A 8 -17.12 -19.64 35.55
CA ASN A 8 -16.42 -18.38 35.30
C ASN A 8 -15.40 -18.64 34.20
N ASP A 9 -15.86 -18.58 32.94
CA ASP A 9 -15.01 -18.37 31.78
C ASP A 9 -15.53 -17.17 31.02
N SER A 10 -14.61 -16.33 30.55
CA SER A 10 -14.68 -15.25 29.54
C SER A 10 -14.10 -13.96 30.13
N GLU A 11 -12.78 -13.88 30.28
CA GLU A 11 -11.87 -13.38 29.24
C GLU A 11 -11.99 -11.87 28.97
N VAL A 12 -10.86 -11.23 29.22
CA VAL A 12 -10.50 -9.85 28.91
C VAL A 12 -10.76 -9.54 27.44
N SER A 13 -11.60 -8.55 27.14
CA SER A 13 -11.51 -7.83 25.85
C SER A 13 -11.96 -6.40 26.03
N GLY A 14 -11.10 -5.61 26.69
CA GLY A 14 -11.19 -4.16 26.75
C GLY A 14 -10.97 -3.57 25.36
N THR A 15 -12.00 -3.60 24.52
CA THR A 15 -12.03 -2.75 23.33
C THR A 15 -12.23 -1.31 23.80
N ASN A 16 -11.17 -0.52 23.74
CA ASN A 16 -11.20 0.89 24.10
C ASN A 16 -12.32 1.60 23.31
N PRO A 17 -13.26 2.29 23.97
CA PRO A 17 -14.41 2.91 23.32
C PRO A 17 -14.01 3.99 22.29
N SER A 18 -12.80 4.55 22.43
CA SER A 18 -12.20 5.47 21.47
C SER A 18 -11.81 4.81 20.14
N ILE A 19 -11.38 3.53 20.16
CA ILE A 19 -10.99 2.77 18.96
C ILE A 19 -12.23 2.46 18.13
N ALA A 20 -13.29 2.00 18.79
CA ALA A 20 -14.57 1.73 18.13
C ALA A 20 -15.13 2.98 17.44
N LYS A 21 -14.96 4.15 18.04
CA LYS A 21 -15.41 5.43 17.45
C LYS A 21 -14.55 5.86 16.26
N ASN A 22 -13.22 5.87 16.40
CA ASN A 22 -12.31 6.24 15.31
C ASN A 22 -12.53 5.38 14.06
N TYR A 23 -12.78 4.08 14.26
CA TYR A 23 -13.07 3.13 13.18
C TYR A 23 -14.42 3.43 12.48
N GLN A 24 -15.46 3.73 13.26
CA GLN A 24 -16.76 4.11 12.72
C GLN A 24 -16.71 5.41 11.92
N ASP A 25 -15.94 6.40 12.40
CA ASP A 25 -15.73 7.66 11.68
C ASP A 25 -15.01 7.41 10.34
N MET A 26 -13.99 6.56 10.31
CA MET A 26 -13.29 6.19 9.08
C MET A 26 -14.22 5.45 8.10
N LEU A 27 -14.98 4.45 8.56
CA LEU A 27 -15.91 3.71 7.71
C LEU A 27 -16.99 4.62 7.11
N PHE A 28 -17.50 5.56 7.90
CA PHE A 28 -18.45 6.57 7.46
C PHE A 28 -17.85 7.45 6.35
N HIS A 29 -16.62 7.92 6.51
CA HIS A 29 -15.92 8.69 5.49
C HIS A 29 -15.60 7.89 4.22
N MET A 30 -15.50 6.56 4.33
CA MET A 30 -15.27 5.64 3.21
C MET A 30 -16.57 5.09 2.59
N GLY A 31 -17.75 5.58 3.01
CA GLY A 31 -19.04 5.18 2.43
C GLY A 31 -19.52 3.78 2.81
N PHE A 32 -18.91 3.14 3.81
CA PHE A 32 -19.31 1.81 4.29
C PHE A 32 -20.40 1.89 5.37
N PRO A 33 -21.40 0.98 5.35
CA PRO A 33 -22.47 0.96 6.34
C PRO A 33 -21.94 0.63 7.76
N SER A 34 -22.41 1.37 8.76
CA SER A 34 -21.89 1.47 10.14
C SER A 34 -21.96 0.20 11.02
N ARG A 35 -22.23 -0.97 10.46
CA ARG A 35 -22.29 -2.24 11.22
C ARG A 35 -21.16 -3.15 10.76
N SER A 36 -20.02 -3.07 11.45
CA SER A 36 -18.93 -4.02 11.30
C SER A 36 -18.75 -4.77 12.62
N ASN A 37 -18.96 -6.08 12.59
CA ASN A 37 -18.63 -6.98 13.70
C ASN A 37 -17.09 -7.14 13.73
N LYS A 38 -16.50 -7.43 14.90
CA LYS A 38 -15.07 -7.78 15.01
C LYS A 38 -14.63 -8.89 14.02
N ALA A 39 -15.56 -9.76 13.61
CA ALA A 39 -15.35 -10.79 12.59
C ALA A 39 -15.02 -10.24 11.18
N ASP A 40 -15.39 -8.99 10.86
CA ASP A 40 -15.06 -8.37 9.56
C ASP A 40 -13.61 -7.86 9.47
N ILE A 41 -12.91 -7.73 10.61
CA ILE A 41 -11.51 -7.30 10.62
C ILE A 41 -10.60 -8.46 10.21
N ASP A 42 -10.94 -9.69 10.61
CA ASP A 42 -10.21 -10.92 10.23
C ASP A 42 -10.31 -11.27 8.74
N LEU A 43 -11.24 -10.64 8.00
CA LEU A 43 -11.41 -10.84 6.55
C LEU A 43 -10.66 -9.79 5.71
N ARG A 44 -9.98 -8.82 6.35
CA ARG A 44 -9.28 -7.73 5.65
C ARG A 44 -7.81 -8.06 5.50
N ILE A 45 -7.29 -7.81 4.29
CA ILE A 45 -5.85 -7.85 4.03
C ILE A 45 -5.28 -6.51 4.47
N SER A 46 -4.26 -6.51 5.33
CA SER A 46 -3.60 -5.29 5.75
C SER A 46 -2.78 -4.71 4.59
N LEU A 47 -2.67 -3.37 4.52
CA LEU A 47 -1.73 -2.72 3.61
C LEU A 47 -0.28 -3.16 3.86
N LEU A 48 0.05 -3.52 5.11
CA LEU A 48 1.35 -4.08 5.45
C LEU A 48 1.61 -5.41 4.74
N ASP A 49 0.58 -6.24 4.60
CA ASP A 49 0.66 -7.54 3.93
C ASP A 49 0.68 -7.42 2.41
N ILE A 50 0.26 -6.27 1.84
CA ILE A 50 0.27 -5.99 0.39
C ILE A 50 1.57 -5.30 -0.05
N LEU A 51 2.23 -4.61 0.89
CA LEU A 51 3.45 -3.84 0.62
C LEU A 51 4.56 -4.70 -0.02
N PRO A 52 4.85 -5.95 0.42
CA PRO A 52 5.83 -6.81 -0.25
C PRO A 52 5.53 -7.07 -1.72
N GLU A 53 4.28 -7.32 -2.06
CA GLU A 53 3.82 -7.57 -3.43
C GLU A 53 3.95 -6.31 -4.26
N TYR A 54 3.55 -5.16 -3.72
CA TYR A 54 3.73 -3.87 -4.38
C TYR A 54 5.21 -3.59 -4.68
N MET A 55 6.08 -3.83 -3.70
CA MET A 55 7.53 -3.67 -3.89
C MET A 55 8.08 -4.66 -4.91
N SER A 56 7.59 -5.90 -4.93
CA SER A 56 8.04 -6.93 -5.87
C SER A 56 7.65 -6.62 -7.33
N LEU A 57 6.51 -5.95 -7.54
CA LEU A 57 6.07 -5.54 -8.86
C LEU A 57 6.95 -4.45 -9.48
N SER A 58 7.77 -3.75 -8.69
CA SER A 58 8.61 -2.64 -9.18
C SER A 58 9.46 -3.07 -10.38
N GLY A 59 10.04 -4.28 -10.36
CA GLY A 59 10.87 -4.81 -11.44
C GLY A 59 10.16 -5.02 -12.78
N LEU A 60 8.82 -5.00 -12.78
CA LEU A 60 7.99 -5.15 -13.97
C LEU A 60 7.50 -3.81 -14.52
N ILE A 61 7.75 -2.71 -13.81
CA ILE A 61 7.24 -1.39 -14.18
C ILE A 61 8.13 -0.77 -15.27
N PRO A 62 7.53 -0.23 -16.35
CA PRO A 62 8.27 0.51 -17.37
C PRO A 62 9.07 1.66 -16.77
N SER A 63 10.25 1.95 -17.33
CA SER A 63 11.14 3.02 -16.85
C SER A 63 10.47 4.39 -16.79
N GLU A 64 9.49 4.64 -17.65
CA GLU A 64 8.73 5.88 -17.77
C GLU A 64 7.82 6.14 -16.56
N LEU A 65 7.41 5.08 -15.86
CA LEU A 65 6.54 5.15 -14.67
C LEU A 65 7.29 4.89 -13.37
N GLN A 66 8.57 4.56 -13.44
CA GLN A 66 9.38 4.14 -12.30
C GLN A 66 9.40 5.18 -11.17
N ASP A 67 9.64 6.45 -11.47
CA ASP A 67 9.70 7.50 -10.45
C ASP A 67 8.36 7.65 -9.72
N ARG A 68 7.25 7.62 -10.48
CA ARG A 68 5.89 7.69 -9.94
C ARG A 68 5.50 6.46 -9.15
N TRP A 69 5.93 5.27 -9.59
CA TRP A 69 5.75 4.02 -8.85
C TRP A 69 6.42 4.11 -7.48
N MET A 70 7.64 4.62 -7.44
CA MET A 70 8.40 4.72 -6.20
C MET A 70 7.89 5.84 -5.29
N GLU A 71 7.46 6.98 -5.82
CA GLU A 71 6.73 7.97 -5.02
C GLU A 71 5.48 7.34 -4.38
N ASN A 72 4.71 6.58 -5.16
CA ASN A 72 3.53 5.87 -4.67
C ASN A 72 3.87 4.78 -3.64
N ALA A 73 5.03 4.11 -3.75
CA ALA A 73 5.50 3.17 -2.73
C ALA A 73 5.69 3.86 -1.36
N ILE A 74 6.25 5.07 -1.34
CA ILE A 74 6.42 5.86 -0.11
C ILE A 74 5.06 6.26 0.46
N HIS A 75 4.12 6.65 -0.39
CA HIS A 75 2.75 6.92 0.04
C HIS A 75 2.05 5.67 0.59
N LEU A 76 2.26 4.50 -0.03
CA LEU A 76 1.76 3.24 0.49
C LEU A 76 2.34 2.93 1.87
N MET A 77 3.64 3.14 2.09
CA MET A 77 4.27 3.00 3.41
C MET A 77 3.67 3.96 4.43
N LEU A 78 3.42 5.23 4.05
CA LEU A 78 2.74 6.21 4.89
C LEU A 78 1.35 5.72 5.31
N HIS A 79 0.52 5.30 4.35
CA HIS A 79 -0.82 4.82 4.63
C HIS A 79 -0.83 3.51 5.41
N THR A 80 0.16 2.64 5.18
CA THR A 80 0.39 1.44 6.00
C THR A 80 0.67 1.82 7.45
N ALA A 81 1.51 2.83 7.70
CA ALA A 81 1.78 3.30 9.06
C ALA A 81 0.53 3.87 9.75
N LEU A 82 -0.27 4.65 9.02
CA LEU A 82 -1.54 5.17 9.54
C LEU A 82 -2.54 4.04 9.82
N GLU A 83 -2.62 3.04 8.93
CA GLU A 83 -3.46 1.84 9.10
C GLU A 83 -3.05 1.06 10.36
N GLN A 84 -1.76 0.77 10.51
CA GLN A 84 -1.22 0.03 11.65
C GLN A 84 -1.51 0.73 12.98
N VAL A 85 -1.42 2.06 13.03
CA VAL A 85 -1.72 2.81 14.25
C VAL A 85 -3.23 2.92 14.51
N PHE A 86 -4.03 3.32 13.51
CA PHE A 86 -5.44 3.65 13.73
C PHE A 86 -6.36 2.43 13.75
N LEU A 87 -6.04 1.38 12.98
CA LEU A 87 -6.86 0.17 12.91
C LEU A 87 -6.34 -0.93 13.83
N TYR A 88 -5.02 -1.14 13.83
CA TYR A 88 -4.41 -2.25 14.57
C TYR A 88 -3.80 -1.83 15.92
N GLY A 89 -3.80 -0.53 16.25
CA GLY A 89 -3.26 0.00 17.52
C GLY A 89 -1.74 -0.12 17.66
N GLN A 90 -1.02 -0.41 16.56
CA GLN A 90 0.42 -0.64 16.54
C GLN A 90 1.17 0.69 16.47
N SER A 91 1.61 1.19 17.63
CA SER A 91 2.37 2.44 17.75
C SER A 91 3.85 2.21 18.11
N SER A 92 4.34 0.98 17.95
CA SER A 92 5.74 0.65 18.24
C SER A 92 6.67 1.19 17.15
N HIS A 93 7.86 1.64 17.55
CA HIS A 93 8.89 2.09 16.61
C HIS A 93 9.33 0.95 15.67
N TYR A 94 9.39 -0.28 16.18
CA TYR A 94 9.71 -1.47 15.39
C TYR A 94 8.75 -1.68 14.22
N LYS A 95 7.46 -1.38 14.39
CA LYS A 95 6.49 -1.49 13.30
C LYS A 95 6.74 -0.45 12.22
N LEU A 96 7.12 0.77 12.59
CA LEU A 96 7.57 1.77 11.61
C LEU A 96 8.89 1.36 10.94
N ASP A 97 9.82 0.77 11.68
CA ASP A 97 11.06 0.27 11.10
C ASP A 97 10.79 -0.80 10.03
N GLU A 98 9.87 -1.73 10.31
CA GLU A 98 9.41 -2.76 9.38
C GLU A 98 8.77 -2.18 8.11
N ILE A 99 7.82 -1.25 8.27
CA ILE A 99 7.12 -0.60 7.14
C ILE A 99 8.10 0.11 6.21
N PHE A 100 9.13 0.75 6.77
CA PHE A 100 10.10 1.55 6.03
C PHE A 100 11.45 0.81 5.82
N ALA A 101 11.49 -0.50 6.00
CA ALA A 101 12.71 -1.32 5.84
C ALA A 101 13.14 -1.51 4.38
N TRP A 102 12.29 -1.12 3.43
CA TRP A 102 12.49 -1.41 2.02
C TRP A 102 13.50 -0.47 1.35
N ASP A 103 14.49 -1.04 0.69
CA ASP A 103 15.46 -0.32 -0.12
C ASP A 103 14.98 -0.19 -1.57
N TRP A 104 15.72 0.61 -2.35
CA TRP A 104 15.43 0.84 -3.76
C TRP A 104 15.54 -0.48 -4.55
N PRO A 105 14.44 -1.01 -5.11
CA PRO A 105 14.40 -2.37 -5.65
C PRO A 105 14.96 -2.49 -7.07
N TYR A 106 15.41 -1.40 -7.70
CA TYR A 106 15.90 -1.43 -9.08
C TYR A 106 17.41 -1.52 -9.18
N GLU A 107 17.87 -2.61 -9.77
CA GLU A 107 19.29 -2.86 -10.04
C GLU A 107 19.62 -2.99 -11.52
N HIS A 108 18.69 -2.74 -12.44
CA HIS A 108 18.89 -3.09 -13.84
C HIS A 108 18.95 -1.86 -14.75
N SER A 109 19.87 -1.97 -15.72
CA SER A 109 20.11 -1.11 -16.89
C SER A 109 20.52 0.37 -16.73
N GLN A 110 20.46 0.96 -15.54
CA GLN A 110 20.92 2.34 -15.37
C GLN A 110 22.44 2.46 -15.16
N SER A 111 23.01 3.57 -15.65
CA SER A 111 24.39 3.95 -15.33
C SER A 111 24.60 3.99 -13.82
N GLU A 112 25.80 3.68 -13.34
CA GLU A 112 26.08 3.62 -11.90
C GLU A 112 25.77 4.96 -11.20
N THR A 113 25.97 6.08 -11.89
CA THR A 113 25.63 7.43 -11.42
C THR A 113 24.12 7.62 -11.26
N SER A 114 23.32 7.20 -12.25
CA SER A 114 21.86 7.29 -12.20
C SER A 114 21.27 6.43 -11.08
N ARG A 115 21.83 5.23 -10.89
CA ARG A 115 21.42 4.34 -9.79
C ARG A 115 21.71 4.94 -8.42
N ARG A 116 22.91 5.51 -8.22
CA ARG A 116 23.28 6.18 -6.97
C ARG A 116 22.38 7.39 -6.69
N MET A 117 22.05 8.17 -7.73
CA MET A 117 21.15 9.31 -7.62
C MET A 117 19.73 8.86 -7.21
N GLY A 118 19.17 7.85 -7.89
CA GLY A 118 17.85 7.30 -7.58
C GLY A 118 17.76 6.75 -6.16
N ASN A 119 18.77 5.99 -5.73
CA ASN A 119 18.83 5.44 -4.38
C ASN A 119 18.93 6.55 -3.30
N TYR A 120 19.73 7.60 -3.56
CA TYR A 120 19.82 8.74 -2.66
C TYR A 120 18.48 9.48 -2.52
N THR A 121 17.81 9.75 -3.65
CA THR A 121 16.50 10.42 -3.67
C THR A 121 15.45 9.59 -2.93
N TRP A 122 15.40 8.28 -3.22
CA TRP A 122 14.54 7.32 -2.53
C TRP A 122 14.74 7.36 -1.01
N SER A 123 15.98 7.14 -0.56
CA SER A 123 16.30 7.08 0.87
C SER A 123 15.95 8.39 1.56
N THR A 124 16.22 9.53 0.91
CA THR A 124 15.90 10.86 1.45
C THR A 124 14.40 11.06 1.63
N LEU A 125 13.59 10.69 0.62
CA LEU A 125 12.14 10.83 0.68
C LEU A 125 11.53 9.84 1.66
N ARG A 126 11.94 8.56 1.60
CA ARG A 126 11.48 7.49 2.50
C ARG A 126 11.75 7.87 3.96
N ASP A 127 12.99 8.23 4.28
CA ASP A 127 13.39 8.57 5.65
C ASP A 127 12.83 9.93 6.08
N GLY A 128 12.56 10.84 5.14
CA GLY A 128 11.81 12.07 5.35
C GLY A 128 10.37 11.79 5.79
N THR A 129 9.66 10.93 5.06
CA THR A 129 8.29 10.51 5.37
C THR A 129 8.22 9.72 6.68
N LYS A 130 9.17 8.82 6.94
CA LYS A 130 9.25 8.13 8.23
C LYS A 130 9.40 9.10 9.40
N ARG A 131 10.25 10.12 9.25
CA ARG A 131 10.42 11.16 10.27
C ARG A 131 9.19 12.05 10.41
N SER A 132 8.47 12.34 9.34
CA SER A 132 7.24 13.16 9.40
C SER A 132 6.13 12.48 10.21
N LEU A 133 6.13 11.15 10.33
CA LEU A 133 5.23 10.39 11.20
C LEU A 133 5.55 10.55 12.71
N LEU A 134 6.75 11.02 13.06
CA LEU A 134 7.20 11.17 14.44
C LEU A 134 7.00 12.62 14.91
N ALA A 135 6.22 12.83 15.98
CA ALA A 135 5.85 14.18 16.43
C ALA A 135 7.04 15.05 16.87
N SER A 136 8.07 14.42 17.46
CA SER A 136 9.31 15.08 17.89
C SER A 136 10.54 14.27 17.46
N GLY A 137 10.41 13.46 16.41
CA GLY A 137 11.45 12.56 15.92
C GLY A 137 11.71 11.33 16.81
N THR A 138 10.96 11.16 17.91
CA THR A 138 11.26 10.14 18.94
C THR A 138 10.12 9.17 19.23
N PHE A 139 8.86 9.59 19.12
CA PHE A 139 7.72 8.73 19.38
C PHE A 139 6.53 9.04 18.47
N ILE A 140 5.70 8.01 18.28
CA ILE A 140 4.45 8.09 17.56
C ILE A 140 3.38 8.69 18.47
N CYS A 141 2.75 9.78 18.02
CA CYS A 141 1.66 10.43 18.75
C CYS A 141 0.39 10.39 17.89
N GLU A 142 -0.69 9.79 18.40
CA GLU A 142 -1.96 9.68 17.66
C GLU A 142 -2.49 11.05 17.21
N LYS A 143 -2.38 12.10 18.05
CA LYS A 143 -2.81 13.45 17.68
C LYS A 143 -2.02 14.02 16.50
N HIS A 144 -0.71 13.76 16.47
CA HIS A 144 0.15 14.17 15.38
C HIS A 144 -0.17 13.38 14.11
N LEU A 145 -0.30 12.05 14.21
CA LEU A 145 -0.68 11.22 13.08
C LEU A 145 -2.05 11.56 12.52
N ARG A 146 -2.98 12.00 13.37
CA ARG A 146 -4.29 12.47 12.92
C ARG A 146 -4.16 13.72 12.07
N ARG A 147 -3.25 14.63 12.42
CA ARG A 147 -2.92 15.77 11.55
C ARG A 147 -2.30 15.29 10.23
N VAL A 148 -1.34 14.36 10.30
CA VAL A 148 -0.70 13.78 9.10
C VAL A 148 -1.75 13.11 8.18
N SER A 149 -2.75 12.41 8.73
CA SER A 149 -3.82 11.81 7.92
C SER A 149 -4.75 12.84 7.26
N PHE A 150 -4.85 14.06 7.80
CA PHE A 150 -5.57 15.14 7.12
C PHE A 150 -4.73 15.79 6.02
N GLU A 151 -3.40 15.84 6.19
CA GLU A 151 -2.46 16.32 5.17
C GLU A 151 -2.26 15.31 4.03
N HIS A 152 -2.48 14.03 4.31
CA HIS A 152 -2.43 12.93 3.35
C HIS A 152 -3.72 12.10 3.40
N PRO A 153 -4.81 12.59 2.80
CA PRO A 153 -6.06 11.84 2.71
C PRO A 153 -5.89 10.55 1.93
N LEU A 154 -6.53 9.47 2.40
CA LEU A 154 -6.49 8.17 1.71
C LEU A 154 -7.05 8.24 0.28
N PHE A 155 -8.08 9.06 0.06
CA PHE A 155 -8.68 9.27 -1.26
C PHE A 155 -7.67 9.79 -2.29
N ASP A 156 -6.74 10.67 -1.89
CA ASP A 156 -5.72 11.19 -2.80
C ASP A 156 -4.73 10.08 -3.20
N PHE A 157 -4.40 9.20 -2.26
CA PHE A 157 -3.58 8.02 -2.54
C PHE A 157 -4.29 7.04 -3.47
N GLU A 158 -5.57 6.76 -3.23
CA GLU A 158 -6.39 5.93 -4.12
C GLU A 158 -6.39 6.50 -5.55
N GLY A 159 -6.60 7.80 -5.69
CA GLY A 159 -6.54 8.49 -6.99
C GLY A 159 -5.19 8.32 -7.69
N ARG A 160 -4.08 8.40 -6.94
CA ARG A 160 -2.72 8.16 -7.48
C ARG A 160 -2.53 6.73 -7.96
N VAL A 161 -3.01 5.75 -7.19
CA VAL A 161 -2.94 4.33 -7.57
C VAL A 161 -3.77 4.06 -8.81
N LEU A 162 -5.01 4.56 -8.87
CA LEU A 162 -5.88 4.40 -10.03
C LEU A 162 -5.30 5.04 -11.29
N GLN A 163 -4.72 6.24 -11.17
CA GLN A 163 -4.06 6.89 -12.31
C GLN A 163 -2.87 6.07 -12.80
N LEU A 164 -2.04 5.56 -11.89
CA LEU A 164 -0.90 4.72 -12.23
C LEU A 164 -1.32 3.41 -12.92
N LEU A 165 -2.40 2.77 -12.44
CA LEU A 165 -2.96 1.58 -13.08
C LEU A 165 -3.50 1.89 -14.47
N ASN A 166 -4.20 3.02 -14.66
CA ASN A 166 -4.66 3.45 -15.98
C ASN A 166 -3.49 3.71 -16.93
N ASP A 167 -2.42 4.35 -16.45
CA ASP A 167 -1.22 4.61 -17.25
C ASP A 167 -0.53 3.29 -17.63
N LEU A 168 -0.45 2.33 -16.70
CA LEU A 168 0.04 0.98 -16.99
C LEU A 168 -0.81 0.27 -18.05
N LEU A 169 -2.14 0.30 -17.89
CA LEU A 169 -3.07 -0.29 -18.86
C LEU A 169 -2.93 0.34 -20.25
N ALA A 170 -2.73 1.65 -20.33
CA ALA A 170 -2.51 2.36 -21.60
C ALA A 170 -1.16 1.99 -22.26
N MET A 171 -0.17 1.57 -21.48
CA MET A 171 1.11 1.09 -22.00
C MET A 171 1.10 -0.38 -22.42
N LEU A 172 0.15 -1.18 -21.92
CA LEU A 172 -0.04 -2.53 -22.41
C LEU A 172 -0.50 -2.46 -23.87
N GLN A 173 0.30 -3.03 -24.78
CA GLN A 173 -0.14 -3.23 -26.16
C GLN A 173 -1.46 -4.02 -26.17
N THR A 174 -2.34 -3.73 -27.14
CA THR A 174 -3.55 -4.52 -27.35
C THR A 174 -3.17 -6.00 -27.42
N PRO A 175 -3.75 -6.86 -26.58
CA PRO A 175 -3.39 -8.27 -26.57
C PRO A 175 -3.59 -8.85 -27.97
N ILE A 176 -2.67 -9.73 -28.38
CA ILE A 176 -2.63 -10.32 -29.73
C ILE A 176 -3.99 -10.94 -30.10
N LEU A 177 -4.74 -11.45 -29.13
CA LEU A 177 -6.11 -11.95 -29.31
C LEU A 177 -7.11 -10.88 -29.78
N GLU A 178 -7.07 -9.66 -29.21
CA GLU A 178 -7.90 -8.54 -29.69
C GLU A 178 -7.40 -8.03 -31.05
N GLN A 179 -6.11 -8.08 -31.32
CA GLN A 179 -5.54 -7.73 -32.63
C GLN A 179 -5.93 -8.74 -33.73
N LEU A 180 -6.00 -10.03 -33.39
CA LEU A 180 -6.51 -11.12 -34.22
C LEU A 180 -8.00 -10.95 -34.50
N GLU A 181 -8.79 -10.65 -33.47
CA GLU A 181 -10.25 -10.46 -33.58
C GLU A 181 -10.62 -9.20 -34.37
N SER A 182 -9.85 -8.13 -34.23
CA SER A 182 -10.03 -6.87 -34.97
C SER A 182 -9.42 -6.88 -36.38
N GLY A 183 -8.81 -7.99 -36.81
CA GLY A 183 -8.25 -8.15 -38.15
C GLY A 183 -6.98 -7.34 -38.43
N ASN A 184 -6.33 -6.83 -37.38
CA ASN A 184 -5.17 -5.94 -37.47
C ASN A 184 -3.85 -6.73 -37.37
N LEU A 185 -3.71 -7.75 -38.23
CA LEU A 185 -2.48 -8.54 -38.37
C LEU A 185 -1.60 -7.99 -39.51
N SER A 186 -1.15 -6.75 -39.39
CA SER A 186 -0.33 -6.11 -40.43
C SER A 186 1.11 -6.64 -40.46
N GLU A 187 1.60 -7.28 -39.39
CA GLU A 187 3.02 -7.62 -39.25
C GLU A 187 3.34 -9.13 -39.21
N ILE A 188 2.34 -10.01 -39.10
CA ILE A 188 2.58 -11.47 -39.07
C ILE A 188 2.54 -12.11 -40.48
N SER A 189 2.05 -11.40 -41.50
CA SER A 189 1.88 -11.94 -42.86
C SER A 189 3.15 -11.95 -43.74
N GLY A 190 4.29 -11.46 -43.24
CA GLY A 190 5.49 -11.25 -44.06
C GLY A 190 6.64 -12.26 -43.92
N ILE A 191 6.69 -13.11 -42.87
CA ILE A 191 7.92 -13.86 -42.54
C ILE A 191 7.82 -15.38 -42.78
N GLN A 192 6.66 -15.95 -43.12
CA GLN A 192 6.55 -17.40 -43.30
C GLN A 192 5.72 -17.83 -44.51
N THR A 193 6.24 -17.61 -45.71
CA THR A 193 5.87 -18.39 -46.92
C THR A 193 6.96 -18.28 -48.00
N GLN A 194 8.23 -18.50 -47.62
CA GLN A 194 9.26 -18.87 -48.60
C GLN A 194 10.25 -19.79 -47.89
N ASP A 195 9.98 -21.10 -47.98
CA ASP A 195 10.97 -22.17 -48.18
C ASP A 195 10.29 -23.52 -47.90
N TRP A 196 9.63 -24.06 -48.93
CA TRP A 196 9.51 -25.49 -49.24
C TRP A 196 9.52 -25.66 -50.75
#